data_AF-A0A699W9E3-F1
#
_entry.id   AF-A0A699W9E3-F1
#
_cell.length_a   1.000
_cell.length_b   1.000
_cell.length_c   1.000
_cell.angle_alpha   90.00
_cell.angle_beta   90.00
_cell.angle_gamma   90.00
#
_symmetry.space_group_name_H-M   'P 1'
#
loop_
_entity.id
_entity.type
_entity.pdbx_description
1 polymer ?
#
loop_
_entity_poly.entity_id
_entity_poly.type
_entity_poly.pdbx_seq_one_letter_code
_entity_poly.pdbx_strand_id
1 'polypeptide(L)' 'MPIDPLDPYVQLVMEAPPLPDYILGPEAPPSPDYIPGPEAPPSPDYISGPE' A
#
# COMPACT_ATOMS: atom_id res chain seq x y z
N MET A 1 -11.87 -30.94 -15.15
CA MET A 1 -11.64 -32.14 -14.33
C MET A 1 -12.42 -31.98 -13.04
N PRO A 2 -13.23 -32.97 -12.61
CA PRO A 2 -13.85 -32.94 -11.29
C PRO A 2 -12.76 -33.00 -10.20
N ILE A 3 -12.94 -32.23 -9.13
CA ILE A 3 -12.06 -32.27 -7.97
C ILE A 3 -12.46 -33.47 -7.10
N ASP A 4 -11.49 -34.28 -6.70
CA ASP A 4 -11.70 -35.42 -5.81
C ASP A 4 -12.01 -34.91 -4.38
N PRO A 5 -13.18 -35.26 -3.80
CA PRO A 5 -13.54 -34.85 -2.46
C PRO A 5 -12.68 -35.47 -1.34
N LEU A 6 -11.91 -36.54 -1.63
CA LEU A 6 -10.97 -37.14 -0.67
C LEU A 6 -9.58 -36.50 -0.72
N ASP A 7 -9.34 -35.58 -1.65
CA ASP A 7 -8.06 -34.91 -1.75
C ASP A 7 -7.74 -34.16 -0.44
N PRO A 8 -6.55 -34.38 0.16
CA PRO A 8 -6.17 -33.75 1.43
C PRO A 8 -6.22 -32.21 1.41
N TYR A 9 -5.99 -31.58 0.25
CA TYR A 9 -6.07 -30.11 0.14
C TYR A 9 -7.52 -29.63 0.15
N VAL A 10 -8.45 -30.42 -0.38
CA VAL A 10 -9.89 -30.11 -0.32
C VAL A 10 -10.40 -30.20 1.12
N GLN A 11 -9.99 -31.21 1.87
CA GLN A 11 -10.33 -31.34 3.29
C GLN A 11 -9.78 -30.16 4.11
N LEU A 12 -8.53 -29.75 3.84
CA LEU A 12 -7.90 -28.60 4.50
C LEU A 12 -8.68 -27.28 4.24
N VAL A 13 -9.10 -27.05 3.00
CA VAL A 13 -9.83 -25.81 2.61
C VAL A 13 -11.25 -25.78 3.19
N MET A 14 -11.92 -26.93 3.31
CA MET A 14 -13.29 -27.01 3.83
C MET A 14 -13.36 -26.87 5.36
N GLU A 15 -12.34 -27.34 6.09
CA GLU A 15 -12.28 -27.24 7.55
C GLU A 15 -11.55 -25.98 8.03
N ALA A 16 -10.76 -25.34 7.17
CA ALA A 16 -10.07 -24.12 7.54
C ALA A 16 -11.06 -22.99 7.88
N PRO A 17 -10.84 -22.27 8.99
CA PRO A 17 -11.59 -21.04 9.24
C PRO A 17 -11.31 -20.03 8.12
N PRO A 18 -12.27 -19.12 7.84
CA PRO A 18 -12.04 -18.06 6.86
C PRO A 18 -10.77 -17.28 7.23
N LEU A 19 -10.03 -16.86 6.20
CA LEU A 19 -8.86 -16.02 6.41
C LEU A 19 -9.27 -14.75 7.15
N PRO A 20 -8.43 -14.26 8.09
CA PRO A 20 -8.70 -12.99 8.74
C PRO A 20 -8.74 -11.90 7.67
N ASP A 21 -9.78 -11.06 7.72
CA ASP A 21 -9.81 -9.84 6.93
C ASP A 21 -8.60 -8.99 7.33
N TYR A 22 -7.62 -8.88 6.41
CA TYR A 22 -6.44 -8.06 6.64
C TYR A 22 -6.83 -6.59 6.52
N ILE A 23 -7.41 -6.06 7.60
CA ILE A 23 -7.64 -4.62 7.75
C ILE A 23 -6.26 -3.99 7.82
N LEU A 24 -5.87 -3.22 6.80
CA LEU A 24 -4.70 -2.37 6.88
C LEU A 24 -4.88 -1.48 8.11
N GLY A 25 -4.00 -1.64 9.09
CA GLY A 25 -4.00 -0.81 10.28
C GLY A 25 -3.96 0.67 9.88
N PRO A 26 -4.53 1.56 10.71
CA PRO A 26 -4.52 2.99 10.40
C PRO A 26 -3.09 3.45 10.11
N GLU A 27 -2.95 4.29 9.09
CA GLU A 27 -1.66 4.91 8.76
C GLU A 27 -1.13 5.60 10.02
N ALA A 28 0.10 5.29 10.40
CA ALA A 28 0.72 5.89 11.57
C ALA A 28 0.76 7.41 11.36
N PRO A 29 0.40 8.22 12.37
CA PRO A 29 0.55 9.66 12.26
C PRO A 29 2.00 10.00 11.94
N PRO A 30 2.25 11.09 11.18
CA PRO A 30 3.62 11.56 10.99
C PRO A 30 4.28 11.76 12.36
N SER A 31 5.56 11.38 12.47
CA SER A 31 6.31 11.56 13.71
C SER A 31 6.18 13.01 14.18
N PRO A 32 5.98 13.26 15.50
CA PRO A 32 5.81 14.61 16.03
C PRO A 32 7.02 15.52 15.79
N ASP A 33 8.18 14.94 15.51
CA ASP A 33 9.42 15.65 15.17
C ASP A 33 9.57 15.92 13.65
N TYR A 34 8.58 15.56 12.83
CA TYR A 34 8.59 15.91 11.41
C TYR A 34 8.25 17.38 11.25
N ILE A 35 9.29 18.21 11.07
CA ILE A 35 9.16 19.57 10.58
C ILE A 35 9.31 19.51 9.07
N PRO A 36 8.23 19.70 8.27
CA PRO A 36 8.37 19.80 6.82
C PRO A 36 9.35 20.93 6.52
N GLY A 37 10.39 20.62 5.73
CA GLY A 37 11.31 21.64 5.26
C GLY A 37 10.56 22.71 4.46
N PRO A 38 11.05 23.96 4.43
CA PRO A 38 10.42 25.02 3.65
C PRO A 38 10.33 24.60 2.17
N GLU A 39 9.16 24.86 1.57
CA GLU A 39 8.96 24.63 0.14
C GLU A 39 9.96 25.49 -0.64
N ALA A 40 10.69 24.87 -1.57
CA ALA A 40 11.67 25.60 -2.37
C ALA A 40 10.95 26.69 -3.19
N PRO A 41 11.54 27.90 -3.31
CA PRO A 41 10.95 28.92 -4.16
C PRO A 41 10.87 28.41 -5.61
N PRO A 42 9.87 28.86 -6.39
CA PRO A 42 9.82 28.53 -7.80
C PRO A 42 11.14 28.91 -8.47
N SER A 43 11.68 28.02 -9.29
CA SER A 43 12.88 28.29 -10.09
C SER A 43 12.69 29.59 -10.86
N PRO A 44 13.69 30.47 -10.94
CA PRO A 44 13.57 31.68 -11.74
C PRO A 44 13.30 31.26 -13.19
N ASP A 45 12.22 31.80 -13.76
CA ASP A 45 12.00 31.75 -15.20
C ASP A 45 13.18 32.44 -15.88
N TYR A 46 14.09 31.64 -16.42
CA TYR A 46 15.12 32.11 -17.35
C TYR A 46 14.39 32.58 -18.60
N ILE A 47 13.98 33.85 -18.58
CA ILE A 47 13.50 34.55 -19.77
C ILE A 47 14.65 34.50 -20.77
N SER A 48 14.55 33.64 -21.78
CA SER A 48 15.47 33.67 -22.93
C SER A 48 15.50 35.11 -23.44
N GLY A 49 16.66 35.75 -23.35
CA GLY A 49 16.85 37.10 -23.83
C GLY A 49 16.46 37.21 -25.31
N PRO A 50 15.98 38.39 -25.75
CA PRO A 50 15.51 38.56 -27.12
C PRO A 50 16.64 38.30 -28.13
N GLU A 51 16.25 37.66 -29.24
CA GLU A 51 17.06 37.40 -30.44
C GLU A 51 17.59 38.69 -31.08
#